data_AF-A0A482CXQ0-F1
#
_entry.id   AF-A0A482CXQ0-F1
#
_cell.length_a   1.000
_cell.length_b   1.000
_cell.length_c   1.000
_cell.angle_alpha   90.00
_cell.angle_beta   90.00
_cell.angle_gamma   90.00
#
_symmetry.space_group_name_H-M   'P 1'
#
loop_
_entity.id
_entity.type
_entity.pdbx_description
1 polymer ?
#
loop_
_entity_poly.entity_id
_entity_poly.type
_entity_poly.pdbx_seq_one_letter_code
_entity_poly.pdbx_strand_id
1 'polypeptide(L)'
;KRAVKLKVDTTKLDSISVEVSDGKNMYGICIDIDEYSNVATVIPITNNFEGYVVASSSSGINIGDKLDFDSYGRVIKASSYSQASINAMALSSIHTLQLTDDENKKGQEDYKLHLIKISLYGNKAVS
;
A
#
# COMPACT_ATOMS: atom_id res chain seq x y z
N LYS A 1 -10.13 -0.91 0.95
CA LYS A 1 -8.77 -1.34 1.38
C LYS A 1 -8.05 -1.85 0.13
N ARG A 2 -6.89 -1.26 -0.24
CA ARG A 2 -6.19 -1.57 -1.51
C ARG A 2 -5.24 -2.78 -1.44
N ALA A 3 -4.76 -3.14 -0.25
CA ALA A 3 -3.97 -4.34 -0.05
C ALA A 3 -4.85 -5.59 -0.22
N VAL A 4 -4.39 -6.55 -1.01
CA VAL A 4 -5.12 -7.79 -1.29
C VAL A 4 -4.27 -9.03 -1.06
N LYS A 5 -4.92 -10.16 -0.83
CA LYS A 5 -4.31 -11.48 -0.70
C LYS A 5 -4.90 -12.43 -1.73
N LEU A 6 -4.10 -13.40 -2.17
CA LEU A 6 -4.52 -14.41 -3.12
C LEU A 6 -5.47 -15.40 -2.43
N LYS A 7 -6.59 -15.69 -3.06
CA LYS A 7 -7.52 -16.75 -2.67
C LYS A 7 -7.54 -17.79 -3.78
N VAL A 8 -7.01 -18.96 -3.47
CA VAL A 8 -6.99 -20.12 -4.36
C VAL A 8 -8.07 -21.09 -3.87
N ASP A 9 -9.12 -21.29 -4.66
CA ASP A 9 -10.11 -22.32 -4.39
C ASP A 9 -9.61 -23.64 -4.94
N THR A 10 -9.34 -24.61 -4.06
CA THR A 10 -8.82 -25.93 -4.46
C THR A 10 -9.90 -26.87 -4.96
N THR A 11 -11.18 -26.50 -4.85
CA THR A 11 -12.33 -27.30 -5.29
C THR A 11 -12.74 -27.03 -6.74
N LYS A 12 -12.31 -25.90 -7.31
CA LYS A 12 -12.52 -25.51 -8.71
C LYS A 12 -11.16 -25.29 -9.36
N LEU A 13 -10.87 -26.05 -10.43
CA LEU A 13 -9.65 -25.85 -11.22
C LEU A 13 -9.52 -24.37 -11.62
N ASP A 14 -8.35 -23.79 -11.40
CA ASP A 14 -7.95 -22.44 -11.84
C ASP A 14 -8.79 -21.26 -11.28
N SER A 15 -9.51 -21.48 -10.17
CA SER A 15 -10.22 -20.43 -9.46
C SER A 15 -9.28 -19.60 -8.58
N ILE A 16 -8.56 -18.67 -9.20
CA ILE A 16 -7.74 -17.66 -8.53
C ILE A 16 -8.55 -16.37 -8.41
N SER A 17 -8.66 -15.85 -7.20
CA SER A 17 -9.28 -14.56 -6.90
C SER A 17 -8.42 -13.80 -5.89
N VAL A 18 -8.79 -12.56 -5.63
CA VAL A 18 -8.19 -11.78 -4.56
C VAL A 18 -9.25 -11.32 -3.58
N GLU A 19 -8.89 -11.26 -2.31
CA GLU A 19 -9.72 -10.67 -1.27
C GLU A 19 -8.91 -9.64 -0.48
N VAL A 20 -9.61 -8.80 0.27
CA VAL A 20 -8.98 -7.78 1.11
C VAL A 20 -8.00 -8.45 2.08
N SER A 21 -6.76 -7.96 2.10
CA SER A 21 -5.73 -8.48 3.00
C SER A 21 -6.07 -8.19 4.46
N ASP A 22 -5.66 -9.10 5.35
CA ASP A 22 -5.66 -8.94 6.81
C ASP A 22 -4.39 -8.22 7.31
N GLY A 23 -3.53 -7.75 6.40
CA GLY A 23 -2.26 -7.10 6.68
C GLY A 23 -1.10 -8.07 6.90
N LYS A 24 -1.37 -9.35 7.19
CA LYS A 24 -0.34 -10.38 7.37
C LYS A 24 -0.06 -11.11 6.08
N ASN A 25 -1.13 -11.50 5.39
CA ASN A 25 -1.09 -12.18 4.11
C ASN A 25 -1.34 -11.14 3.03
N MET A 26 -0.30 -10.51 2.50
CA MET A 26 -0.46 -9.61 1.35
C MET A 26 0.15 -10.30 0.12
N TYR A 27 -0.59 -10.29 -0.99
CA TYR A 27 -0.12 -10.77 -2.30
C TYR A 27 0.22 -9.61 -3.24
N GLY A 28 -0.48 -8.48 -3.10
CA GLY A 28 -0.25 -7.33 -3.94
C GLY A 28 -1.11 -6.13 -3.54
N ILE A 29 -0.93 -5.06 -4.31
CA ILE A 29 -1.74 -3.83 -4.21
C ILE A 29 -2.72 -3.84 -5.38
N CYS A 30 -4.02 -3.83 -5.06
CA CYS A 30 -5.06 -3.63 -6.05
C CYS A 30 -5.07 -2.16 -6.48
N ILE A 31 -4.87 -1.94 -7.78
CA ILE A 31 -4.82 -0.60 -8.38
C ILE A 31 -6.11 -0.26 -9.13
N ASP A 32 -6.87 -1.26 -9.57
CA ASP A 32 -8.10 -1.10 -10.33
C ASP A 32 -9.03 -2.31 -10.16
N ILE A 33 -10.34 -2.08 -10.26
CA ILE A 33 -11.39 -3.10 -10.22
C ILE A 33 -12.39 -2.80 -11.33
N ASP A 34 -12.49 -3.71 -12.29
CA ASP A 34 -13.59 -3.72 -13.25
C ASP A 34 -14.81 -4.41 -12.63
N GLU A 35 -15.80 -3.62 -12.23
CA GLU A 35 -17.04 -4.12 -11.61
C GLU A 35 -17.92 -4.92 -12.58
N TYR A 36 -17.79 -4.71 -13.90
CA TYR A 36 -18.59 -5.45 -14.88
C TYR A 36 -18.08 -6.89 -15.00
N SER A 37 -16.76 -7.07 -15.11
CA SER A 37 -16.15 -8.40 -15.24
C SER A 37 -15.73 -9.03 -13.91
N ASN A 38 -15.79 -8.27 -12.80
CA ASN A 38 -15.27 -8.64 -11.47
C ASN A 38 -13.77 -8.97 -11.49
N VAL A 39 -12.99 -8.28 -12.33
CA VAL A 39 -11.55 -8.46 -12.45
C VAL A 39 -10.82 -7.37 -11.69
N ALA A 40 -9.92 -7.76 -10.78
CA ALA A 40 -9.05 -6.84 -10.07
C ALA A 40 -7.65 -6.84 -10.70
N THR A 41 -7.14 -5.65 -11.03
CA THR A 41 -5.75 -5.47 -11.46
C THR A 41 -4.87 -5.29 -10.22
N VAL A 42 -3.92 -6.20 -10.05
CA VAL A 42 -3.07 -6.27 -8.85
C VAL A 42 -1.61 -6.18 -9.26
N ILE A 43 -0.87 -5.26 -8.63
CA ILE A 43 0.58 -5.25 -8.68
C ILE A 43 1.08 -6.24 -7.63
N PRO A 44 1.65 -7.39 -8.03
CA PRO A 44 2.17 -8.36 -7.08
C PRO A 44 3.42 -7.79 -6.39
N ILE A 45 3.46 -7.90 -5.07
CA ILE A 45 4.60 -7.46 -4.24
C ILE A 45 5.83 -8.39 -4.35
N THR A 46 5.69 -9.53 -5.01
CA THR A 46 6.83 -10.41 -5.36
C THR A 46 7.69 -9.83 -6.48
N ASN A 47 7.18 -8.84 -7.23
CA ASN A 47 7.97 -8.05 -8.16
C ASN A 47 8.53 -6.80 -7.45
N ASN A 48 9.75 -6.42 -7.83
CA ASN A 48 10.31 -5.15 -7.39
C ASN A 48 9.41 -4.03 -7.91
N PHE A 49 8.82 -3.26 -7.00
CA PHE A 49 8.00 -2.09 -7.33
C PHE A 49 8.71 -0.84 -6.81
N GLU A 50 8.77 0.20 -7.64
CA GLU A 50 9.21 1.52 -7.23
C GLU A 50 8.19 2.55 -7.71
N GLY A 51 7.72 3.41 -6.80
CA GLY A 51 6.70 4.39 -7.16
C GLY A 51 6.24 5.26 -6.00
N TYR A 52 5.39 6.23 -6.31
CA TYR A 52 4.75 7.08 -5.30
C TYR A 52 3.47 6.43 -4.79
N VAL A 53 3.32 6.42 -3.47
CA VAL A 53 2.13 5.91 -2.77
C VAL A 53 1.70 6.89 -1.69
N VAL A 54 0.48 6.69 -1.16
CA VAL A 54 -0.09 7.55 -0.13
C VAL A 54 0.49 7.23 1.24
N ALA A 55 1.00 8.25 1.95
CA ALA A 55 1.40 8.17 3.35
C ALA A 55 0.23 8.53 4.28
N SER A 56 0.20 7.94 5.48
CA SER A 56 -0.85 8.22 6.47
C SER A 56 -0.64 9.52 7.25
N SER A 57 0.58 10.06 7.23
CA SER A 57 0.98 11.29 7.91
C SER A 57 1.82 12.19 6.99
N SER A 58 1.97 13.44 7.38
CA SER A 58 2.80 14.45 6.69
C SER A 58 4.30 14.36 7.04
N SER A 59 4.66 13.60 8.08
CA SER A 59 6.01 13.52 8.61
C SER A 59 6.26 12.21 9.38
N GLY A 60 7.50 12.01 9.84
CA GLY A 60 7.88 10.84 10.65
C GLY A 60 8.48 9.68 9.86
N ILE A 61 8.64 9.83 8.54
CA ILE A 61 9.31 8.88 7.66
C ILE A 61 10.47 9.60 6.95
N ASN A 62 11.67 9.06 7.12
CA ASN A 62 12.90 9.52 6.48
C ASN A 62 13.32 8.53 5.38
N ILE A 63 14.16 9.01 4.45
CA ILE A 63 14.78 8.16 3.43
C ILE A 63 15.54 7.00 4.11
N GLY A 64 15.34 5.78 3.62
CA GLY A 64 15.91 4.56 4.17
C GLY A 64 15.11 3.92 5.31
N ASP A 65 14.07 4.60 5.83
CA ASP A 65 13.19 3.99 6.82
C ASP A 65 12.48 2.77 6.22
N LYS A 66 12.39 1.71 7.03
CA LYS A 66 11.54 0.56 6.73
C LYS A 66 10.07 0.95 6.90
N LEU A 67 9.24 0.46 6.00
CA LEU A 67 7.84 0.85 5.90
C LEU A 67 6.90 -0.33 6.14
N ASP A 68 5.68 0.02 6.52
CA ASP A 68 4.54 -0.87 6.65
C ASP A 68 3.29 -0.17 6.08
N PHE A 69 2.17 -0.87 5.95
CA PHE A 69 0.91 -0.35 5.48
C PHE A 69 -0.15 -0.46 6.57
N ASP A 70 -0.89 0.62 6.78
CA ASP A 70 -2.04 0.60 7.69
C ASP A 70 -3.23 -0.17 7.10
N SER A 71 -4.29 -0.32 7.89
CA SER A 71 -5.50 -1.03 7.47
C SER A 71 -6.23 -0.39 6.29
N TYR A 72 -5.90 0.85 5.91
CA TYR A 72 -6.45 1.55 4.75
C TYR A 72 -5.55 1.41 3.51
N GLY A 73 -4.35 0.85 3.66
CA GLY A 73 -3.36 0.70 2.60
C GLY A 73 -2.49 1.95 2.41
N ARG A 74 -2.36 2.80 3.43
CA ARG A 74 -1.44 3.95 3.44
C ARG A 74 -0.14 3.57 4.11
N VAL A 75 0.96 4.16 3.66
CA VAL A 75 2.29 3.92 4.21
C VAL A 75 2.42 4.53 5.61
N ILE A 76 3.01 3.75 6.51
CA ILE A 76 3.46 4.13 7.85
C ILE A 76 4.92 3.70 8.04
N LYS A 77 5.61 4.31 9.01
CA LYS A 77 6.91 3.81 9.46
C LYS A 77 6.72 2.44 10.11
N ALA A 78 7.53 1.46 9.70
CA ALA A 78 7.50 0.14 10.33
C ALA A 78 7.91 0.26 11.80
N SER A 79 7.13 -0.36 12.69
CA SER A 79 7.50 -0.56 14.09
C SER A 79 8.21 -1.90 14.27
N SER A 80 8.84 -2.11 15.42
CA SER A 80 9.42 -3.41 15.80
C SER A 80 8.39 -4.56 15.83
N TYR A 81 7.09 -4.22 15.88
CA TYR A 81 5.97 -5.17 15.87
C TYR A 81 5.31 -5.32 14.49
N SER A 82 5.90 -4.73 13.45
CA SER A 82 5.42 -4.82 12.07
C SER A 82 5.27 -6.28 11.66
N GLN A 83 4.02 -6.70 11.41
CA GLN A 83 3.70 -8.03 10.88
C GLN A 83 3.64 -8.03 9.35
N ALA A 84 4.12 -6.97 8.70
CA ALA A 84 4.16 -6.88 7.26
C ALA A 84 5.00 -8.01 6.70
N SER A 85 4.41 -8.82 5.83
CA SER A 85 5.08 -9.89 5.07
C SER A 85 5.95 -9.35 3.93
N ILE A 86 6.16 -8.03 3.85
CA ILE A 86 6.89 -7.36 2.77
C ILE A 86 8.08 -6.56 3.27
N ASN A 87 9.09 -6.44 2.41
CA ASN A 87 10.12 -5.41 2.59
C ASN A 87 9.74 -4.18 1.78
N ALA A 88 9.65 -3.06 2.50
CA ALA A 88 9.34 -1.76 1.94
C ALA A 88 10.31 -0.72 2.53
N MET A 89 10.80 0.18 1.70
CA MET A 89 11.73 1.24 2.11
C MET A 89 11.37 2.58 1.49
N ALA A 90 11.51 3.65 2.26
CA ALA A 90 11.37 5.01 1.78
C ALA A 90 12.55 5.43 0.89
N LEU A 91 12.26 5.92 -0.31
CA LEU A 91 13.24 6.50 -1.24
C LEU A 91 13.21 8.03 -1.27
N SER A 92 12.19 8.64 -0.66
CA SER A 92 12.06 10.09 -0.54
C SER A 92 11.52 10.48 0.83
N SER A 93 11.65 11.77 1.17
CA SER A 93 10.80 12.39 2.19
C SER A 93 9.34 12.45 1.72
N ILE A 94 8.41 12.66 2.64
CA ILE A 94 6.99 12.86 2.33
C ILE A 94 6.80 14.21 1.62
N HIS A 95 6.04 14.21 0.53
CA HIS A 95 5.59 15.39 -0.18
C HIS A 95 4.09 15.58 0.01
N THR A 96 3.64 16.77 0.39
CA THR A 96 2.22 17.06 0.58
C THR A 96 1.71 17.90 -0.57
N LEU A 97 0.72 17.36 -1.29
CA LEU A 97 -0.03 18.10 -2.29
C LEU A 97 -1.27 18.72 -1.63
N GLN A 98 -1.54 19.97 -1.97
CA GLN A 98 -2.79 20.64 -1.63
C GLN A 98 -3.78 20.42 -2.77
N LEU A 99 -4.95 19.88 -2.45
CA LEU A 99 -5.99 19.50 -3.41
C LEU A 99 -7.02 20.61 -3.63
N THR A 100 -6.78 21.81 -3.10
CA THR A 100 -7.67 22.95 -3.21
C THR A 100 -6.92 24.25 -3.34
N ASP A 101 -7.48 25.16 -4.13
CA ASP A 101 -7.02 26.54 -4.27
C ASP A 101 -7.68 27.49 -3.27
N ASP A 102 -8.70 27.03 -2.51
CA ASP A 102 -9.37 27.81 -1.48
C ASP A 102 -8.50 27.92 -0.22
N GLU A 103 -7.94 29.11 0.01
CA GLU A 103 -7.05 29.40 1.14
C GLU A 103 -7.66 29.05 2.51
N ASN A 104 -8.99 29.15 2.66
CA ASN A 104 -9.65 28.81 3.93
C ASN A 104 -9.68 27.30 4.20
N LYS A 105 -9.45 26.48 3.16
CA LYS A 105 -9.49 25.01 3.23
C LYS A 105 -8.11 24.38 3.20
N LYS A 106 -7.06 25.08 2.75
CA LYS A 106 -5.67 24.56 2.69
C LYS A 106 -5.10 24.06 4.01
N GLY A 107 -5.62 24.55 5.14
CA GLY A 107 -5.23 24.10 6.47
C GLY A 107 -5.82 22.73 6.85
N GLN A 108 -6.92 22.32 6.23
CA GLN A 108 -7.70 21.14 6.58
C GLN A 108 -7.10 19.87 5.97
N GLU A 109 -7.08 18.77 6.73
CA GLU A 109 -6.44 17.51 6.32
C GLU A 109 -7.15 16.84 5.13
N ASP A 110 -8.47 17.00 5.00
CA ASP A 110 -9.25 16.42 3.90
C ASP A 110 -8.84 16.97 2.52
N TYR A 111 -8.15 18.11 2.49
CA TYR A 111 -7.64 18.73 1.27
C TYR A 111 -6.13 18.56 1.08
N LYS A 112 -5.51 17.65 1.83
CA LYS A 112 -4.08 17.30 1.70
C LYS A 112 -3.93 15.87 1.22
N LEU A 113 -2.95 15.64 0.33
CA LEU A 113 -2.51 14.31 -0.07
C LEU A 113 -1.02 14.16 0.21
N HIS A 114 -0.68 13.24 1.12
CA HIS A 114 0.70 12.92 1.43
C HIS A 114 1.20 11.81 0.52
N LEU A 115 2.22 12.09 -0.27
CA LEU A 115 2.85 11.15 -1.19
C LEU A 115 4.28 10.85 -0.75
N ILE A 116 4.70 9.60 -0.88
CA ILE A 116 6.07 9.18 -0.62
C ILE A 116 6.52 8.20 -1.70
N LYS A 117 7.75 8.37 -2.17
CA LYS A 117 8.38 7.40 -3.09
C LYS A 117 8.91 6.23 -2.28
N ILE A 118 8.54 5.01 -2.68
CA ILE A 118 8.95 3.79 -1.98
C ILE A 118 9.54 2.76 -2.96
N SER A 119 10.31 1.83 -2.41
CA SER A 119 10.64 0.56 -3.05
C SER A 119 10.01 -0.58 -2.26
N LEU A 120 9.35 -1.51 -2.95
CA LEU A 120 8.91 -2.80 -2.43
C LEU A 120 9.78 -3.89 -3.05
N TYR A 121 10.36 -4.75 -2.23
CA TYR A 121 11.28 -5.79 -2.70
C TYR A 121 11.15 -7.09 -1.89
N GLY A 122 10.43 -8.04 -2.48
CA GLY A 122 10.31 -9.39 -1.93
C GLY A 122 9.54 -9.48 -0.61
N ASN A 123 9.33 -10.73 -0.20
CA ASN A 123 8.60 -11.05 1.02
C ASN A 123 9.56 -11.27 2.19
N LYS A 124 9.15 -10.88 3.40
CA LYS A 124 9.78 -11.40 4.61
C LYS A 124 9.40 -12.87 4.73
N ALA A 125 10.38 -13.72 5.02
CA ALA A 125 10.11 -15.10 5.37
C ALA A 125 9.18 -15.12 6.59
N VAL A 126 7.99 -15.65 6.41
CA VAL A 126 7.09 -15.98 7.52
C VAL A 126 7.63 -17.27 8.13
N SER A 127 8.25 -17.18 9.29
CA SER A 127 8.64 -18.34 10.11
C SER A 127 7.46 -18.83 10.93
#